data_AF-A0A7Y1FBX8-F1
#
_entry.id   AF-A0A7Y1FBX8-F1
#
_cell.length_a   1.000
_cell.length_b   1.000
_cell.length_c   1.000
_cell.angle_alpha   90.00
_cell.angle_beta   90.00
_cell.angle_gamma   90.00
#
_symmetry.space_group_name_H-M   'P 1'
#
loop_
_entity.id
_entity.type
_entity.pdbx_description
1 polymer ?
#
loop_
_entity_poly.entity_id
_entity_poly.type
_entity_poly.pdbx_seq_one_letter_code
_entity_poly.pdbx_strand_id
1 'polypeptide(L)'
;MLPPILAADIAGGAYPAVMNILLALMRRDRTGCGSYLDVSMADNLFTFMYWGLGNGFALGRWPGCGDEIVTGGSPRYQIYPTADGRYLAAAPLENKFWANFCQLIELPESLRSPTAPVEEVKAAVAERIAKESAAHWQSVLAGQDVCCSIVATLEEAVQDTQVKARGVFERQLDVAGKTLPALPTPIAPLFRAANTCASAPRLNETLDPLLLV
;
A
#
# COMPACT_ATOMS: atom_id res chain seq x y z
N MET A 1 -6.07 -14.58 1.84
CA MET A 1 -5.92 -13.95 0.51
C MET A 1 -4.50 -13.46 0.39
N LEU A 2 -3.77 -13.80 -0.67
CA LEU A 2 -2.43 -13.23 -0.94
C LEU A 2 -2.63 -11.94 -1.73
N PRO A 3 -2.10 -10.78 -1.30
CA PRO A 3 -2.27 -9.53 -2.03
C PRO A 3 -1.54 -9.59 -3.39
N PRO A 4 -2.04 -8.91 -4.44
CA PRO A 4 -1.43 -8.89 -5.77
C PRO A 4 -0.22 -7.94 -5.83
N ILE A 5 0.71 -8.10 -4.88
CA ILE A 5 1.94 -7.33 -4.76
C ILE A 5 3.13 -8.28 -4.58
N LEU A 6 4.17 -8.05 -5.36
CA LEU A 6 5.46 -8.73 -5.23
C LEU A 6 6.31 -7.99 -4.19
N ALA A 7 5.90 -8.11 -2.92
CA ALA A 7 6.48 -7.31 -1.84
C ALA A 7 7.98 -7.58 -1.62
N ALA A 8 8.41 -8.85 -1.69
CA ALA A 8 9.82 -9.20 -1.54
C ALA A 8 10.68 -8.60 -2.67
N ASP A 9 10.24 -8.75 -3.92
CA ASP A 9 10.98 -8.27 -5.09
C ASP A 9 11.13 -6.75 -5.09
N ILE A 10 10.04 -6.01 -4.82
CA ILE A 10 10.05 -4.55 -4.91
C ILE A 10 10.55 -3.91 -3.61
N ALA A 11 9.95 -4.26 -2.46
CA ALA A 11 10.27 -3.63 -1.19
C ALA A 11 11.59 -4.16 -0.60
N GLY A 12 11.83 -5.47 -0.69
CA GLY A 12 13.07 -6.10 -0.20
C GLY A 12 14.23 -6.06 -1.19
N GLY A 13 13.97 -6.10 -2.49
CA GLY A 13 15.00 -6.11 -3.54
C GLY A 13 15.27 -4.72 -4.12
N ALA A 14 14.33 -4.23 -4.93
CA ALA A 14 14.53 -3.06 -5.76
C ALA A 14 14.79 -1.77 -4.95
N TYR A 15 13.99 -1.50 -3.91
CA TYR A 15 14.12 -0.27 -3.12
C TYR A 15 15.47 -0.16 -2.40
N PRO A 16 15.91 -1.18 -1.63
CA PRO A 16 17.25 -1.20 -1.03
C PRO A 16 18.37 -1.13 -2.08
N ALA A 17 18.24 -1.80 -3.22
CA ALA A 17 19.22 -1.73 -4.28
C ALA A 17 19.39 -0.30 -4.81
N VAL A 18 18.29 0.39 -5.14
CA VAL A 18 18.34 1.78 -5.60
C VAL A 18 18.98 2.69 -4.56
N MET A 19 18.59 2.58 -3.29
CA MET A 19 19.17 3.40 -2.21
C MET A 19 20.69 3.16 -2.07
N ASN A 20 21.12 1.90 -2.04
CA ASN A 20 22.53 1.55 -1.89
C ASN A 20 23.37 1.95 -3.11
N ILE A 21 22.83 1.85 -4.33
CA ILE A 21 23.50 2.33 -5.55
C ILE A 21 23.71 3.84 -5.49
N LEU A 22 22.68 4.61 -5.10
CA LEU A 22 22.80 6.06 -4.96
C LEU A 22 23.87 6.44 -3.92
N LEU A 23 23.87 5.76 -2.75
CA LEU A 23 24.89 5.98 -1.72
C LEU A 23 26.30 5.58 -2.20
N ALA A 24 26.42 4.50 -2.98
CA ALA A 24 27.69 4.07 -3.55
C ALA A 24 28.22 5.08 -4.58
N LEU A 25 27.36 5.65 -5.41
CA LEU A 25 27.73 6.71 -6.34
C LEU A 25 28.21 7.96 -5.60
N MET A 26 27.48 8.40 -4.57
CA MET A 26 27.90 9.52 -3.72
C MET A 26 29.25 9.27 -3.02
N ARG A 27 29.50 8.03 -2.57
CA ARG A 27 30.79 7.63 -1.98
C ARG A 27 31.90 7.64 -3.03
N ARG A 28 31.64 7.12 -4.23
CA ARG A 28 32.60 7.10 -5.34
C ARG A 28 32.97 8.52 -5.75
N ASP A 29 32.01 9.44 -5.84
CA ASP A 29 32.29 10.82 -6.24
C ASP A 29 33.20 11.55 -5.23
N ARG A 30 33.17 11.15 -3.95
CA ARG A 30 34.03 11.69 -2.89
C ARG A 30 35.38 11.01 -2.77
N THR A 31 35.46 9.71 -3.07
CA THR A 31 36.64 8.89 -2.75
C THR A 31 37.36 8.33 -3.98
N GLY A 32 36.74 8.36 -5.16
CA GLY A 32 37.19 7.68 -6.37
C GLY A 32 36.98 6.16 -6.36
N CYS A 33 36.51 5.58 -5.26
CA CYS A 33 36.40 4.13 -5.10
C CYS A 33 34.98 3.61 -5.33
N GLY A 34 34.86 2.50 -6.07
CA GLY A 34 33.62 1.74 -6.19
C GLY A 34 33.23 1.01 -4.89
N SER A 35 32.04 0.40 -4.92
CA SER A 35 31.49 -0.43 -3.83
C SER A 35 30.90 -1.72 -4.40
N TYR A 36 31.09 -2.84 -3.70
CA TYR A 36 30.31 -4.06 -3.89
C TYR A 36 29.07 -3.98 -2.98
N LEU A 37 27.89 -4.26 -3.53
CA LEU A 37 26.62 -4.18 -2.81
C LEU A 37 25.96 -5.56 -2.81
N ASP A 38 25.81 -6.14 -1.62
CA ASP A 38 25.04 -7.36 -1.41
C ASP A 38 23.63 -6.97 -0.92
N VAL A 39 22.60 -7.33 -1.69
CA VAL A 39 21.22 -6.91 -1.45
C VAL A 39 20.33 -8.14 -1.34
N SER A 40 19.94 -8.47 -0.11
CA SER A 40 19.11 -9.61 0.23
C SER A 40 17.64 -9.22 0.35
N MET A 41 16.77 -9.81 -0.47
CA MET A 41 15.31 -9.59 -0.37
C MET A 41 14.77 -10.03 0.99
N ALA A 42 15.27 -11.15 1.51
CA ALA A 42 14.82 -11.71 2.77
C ALA A 42 15.15 -10.80 3.96
N ASP A 43 16.40 -10.30 4.01
CA ASP A 43 16.85 -9.48 5.14
C ASP A 43 16.14 -8.12 5.14
N ASN A 44 15.97 -7.53 3.95
CA ASN A 44 15.38 -6.20 3.81
C ASN A 44 13.87 -6.16 4.09
N LEU A 45 13.15 -7.29 4.03
CA LEU A 45 11.74 -7.32 4.40
C LEU A 45 11.51 -6.96 5.86
N PHE A 46 12.46 -7.26 6.74
CA PHE A 46 12.38 -6.89 8.16
C PHE A 46 12.29 -5.37 8.37
N THR A 47 12.83 -4.55 7.47
CA THR A 47 12.71 -3.08 7.53
C THR A 47 11.24 -2.62 7.51
N PHE A 48 10.36 -3.34 6.82
CA PHE A 48 8.94 -3.02 6.73
C PHE A 48 8.11 -3.61 7.90
N MET A 49 8.72 -4.47 8.72
CA MET A 49 8.08 -5.11 9.87
C MET A 49 8.40 -4.40 11.20
N TYR A 50 8.92 -3.16 11.15
CA TYR A 50 9.42 -2.45 12.33
C TYR A 50 8.42 -2.39 13.50
N TRP A 51 7.11 -2.28 13.22
CA TRP A 51 6.07 -2.25 14.25
C TRP A 51 6.03 -3.58 15.03
N GLY A 52 5.94 -4.70 14.32
CA GLY A 52 5.89 -6.02 14.94
C GLY A 52 7.21 -6.40 15.61
N LEU A 53 8.35 -6.04 14.99
CA LEU A 53 9.68 -6.23 15.59
C LEU A 53 9.82 -5.43 16.88
N GLY A 54 9.36 -4.17 16.90
CA GLY A 54 9.36 -3.33 18.08
C GLY A 54 8.58 -3.97 19.23
N ASN A 55 7.37 -4.46 18.96
CA ASN A 55 6.55 -5.14 19.97
C ASN A 55 7.19 -6.45 20.46
N GLY A 56 7.75 -7.23 19.55
CA GLY A 56 8.46 -8.47 19.87
C GLY A 56 9.68 -8.24 20.76
N PHE A 57 10.57 -7.34 20.36
CA PHE A 57 11.80 -7.06 21.11
C PHE A 57 11.56 -6.30 22.42
N ALA A 58 10.65 -5.32 22.44
CA ALA A 58 10.45 -4.48 23.62
C ALA A 58 9.53 -5.11 24.67
N LEU A 59 8.53 -5.90 24.23
CA LEU A 59 7.47 -6.40 25.10
C LEU A 59 7.42 -7.94 25.17
N GLY A 60 8.24 -8.64 24.38
CA GLY A 60 8.17 -10.10 24.25
C GLY A 60 6.90 -10.58 23.54
N ARG A 61 6.15 -9.67 22.89
CA ARG A 61 4.88 -9.96 22.23
C ARG A 61 5.07 -9.93 20.72
N TRP A 62 5.26 -11.11 20.15
CA TRP A 62 5.42 -11.29 18.70
C TRP A 62 4.05 -11.39 18.05
N PRO A 63 3.63 -10.40 17.23
CA PRO A 63 2.27 -10.38 16.71
C PRO A 63 2.10 -11.28 15.51
N GLY A 64 0.94 -11.93 15.41
CA GLY A 64 0.44 -12.56 14.20
C GLY A 64 -0.28 -11.58 13.28
N CYS A 65 -0.86 -12.12 12.20
CA CYS A 65 -1.65 -11.35 11.25
C CYS A 65 -2.95 -10.88 11.92
N GLY A 66 -3.20 -9.57 11.98
CA GLY A 66 -4.43 -9.06 12.55
C GLY A 66 -4.43 -8.91 14.06
N ASP A 67 -3.29 -9.08 14.74
CA ASP A 67 -3.24 -9.05 16.21
C ASP A 67 -2.97 -7.64 16.77
N GLU A 68 -2.36 -6.75 15.98
CA GLU A 68 -1.87 -5.45 16.46
C GLU A 68 -2.77 -4.30 16.08
N ILE A 69 -2.71 -3.24 16.89
CA ILE A 69 -3.63 -2.09 16.83
C ILE A 69 -3.72 -1.44 15.44
N VAL A 70 -2.64 -1.43 14.65
CA VAL A 70 -2.56 -0.86 13.30
C VAL A 70 -2.38 -1.91 12.19
N THR A 71 -2.63 -3.19 12.50
CA THR A 71 -2.57 -4.27 11.50
C THR A 71 -3.77 -5.21 11.57
N GLY A 72 -4.85 -4.82 12.26
CA GLY A 72 -6.13 -5.56 12.31
C GLY A 72 -6.65 -5.89 13.71
N GLY A 73 -5.83 -5.70 14.75
CA GLY A 73 -6.16 -6.07 16.13
C GLY A 73 -7.22 -5.19 16.78
N SER A 74 -7.42 -3.99 16.24
CA SER A 74 -8.39 -3.03 16.74
C SER A 74 -9.68 -3.02 15.91
N PRO A 75 -10.87 -2.91 16.50
CA PRO A 75 -12.10 -2.64 15.76
C PRO A 75 -12.06 -1.31 15.00
N ARG A 76 -11.12 -0.44 15.37
CA ARG A 76 -10.90 0.87 14.76
C ARG A 76 -9.88 0.86 13.63
N TYR A 77 -9.26 -0.28 13.34
CA TYR A 77 -8.27 -0.42 12.28
C TYR A 77 -8.35 -1.83 11.69
N GLN A 78 -9.32 -2.05 10.81
CA GLN A 78 -9.63 -3.37 10.28
C GLN A 78 -10.38 -3.29 8.94
N ILE A 79 -10.36 -4.38 8.19
CA ILE A 79 -11.11 -4.59 6.96
C ILE A 79 -12.35 -5.45 7.27
N TYR A 80 -13.54 -4.92 6.99
CA TYR A 80 -14.82 -5.56 7.25
C TYR A 80 -15.54 -5.95 5.95
N PRO A 81 -16.05 -7.19 5.81
CA PRO A 81 -16.81 -7.59 4.64
C PRO A 81 -18.18 -6.92 4.60
N THR A 82 -18.60 -6.47 3.42
CA THR A 82 -19.94 -5.94 3.14
C THR A 82 -20.86 -7.05 2.61
N ALA A 83 -22.16 -6.79 2.52
CA ALA A 83 -23.16 -7.79 2.11
C ALA A 83 -22.93 -8.37 0.69
N ASP A 84 -22.29 -7.59 -0.18
CA ASP A 84 -22.00 -7.92 -1.59
C ASP A 84 -20.60 -8.54 -1.80
N GLY A 85 -19.94 -8.99 -0.72
CA GLY A 85 -18.61 -9.63 -0.80
C GLY A 85 -17.46 -8.66 -1.10
N ARG A 86 -17.74 -7.36 -1.06
CA ARG A 86 -16.73 -6.29 -1.05
C ARG A 86 -16.27 -6.03 0.39
N TYR A 87 -15.43 -5.01 0.56
CA TYR A 87 -14.85 -4.70 1.86
C TYR A 87 -14.88 -3.20 2.15
N LEU A 88 -15.11 -2.87 3.43
CA LEU A 88 -14.91 -1.55 4.01
C LEU A 88 -13.61 -1.58 4.81
N ALA A 89 -12.67 -0.70 4.48
CA ALA A 89 -11.49 -0.44 5.29
C ALA A 89 -11.83 0.65 6.32
N ALA A 90 -11.75 0.31 7.61
CA ALA A 90 -11.95 1.23 8.71
C ALA A 90 -10.59 1.53 9.36
N ALA A 91 -10.24 2.82 9.48
CA ALA A 91 -9.12 3.31 10.28
C ALA A 91 -9.47 4.48 11.23
N PRO A 92 -10.66 4.55 11.87
CA PRO A 92 -11.02 5.63 12.80
C PRO A 92 -10.35 5.49 14.18
N LEU A 93 -9.02 5.51 14.26
CA LEU A 93 -8.27 5.28 15.50
C LEU A 93 -8.58 6.35 16.57
N GLU A 94 -8.57 7.62 16.18
CA GLU A 94 -8.82 8.76 17.05
C GLU A 94 -10.28 8.82 17.51
N ASN A 95 -10.49 9.20 18.78
CA ASN A 95 -11.81 9.16 19.42
C ASN A 95 -12.90 9.92 18.64
N LYS A 96 -12.58 11.05 18.00
CA LYS A 96 -13.55 11.80 17.19
C LYS A 96 -14.04 11.00 15.98
N PHE A 97 -13.14 10.33 15.27
CA PHE A 97 -13.48 9.53 14.09
C PHE A 97 -14.21 8.27 14.51
N TRP A 98 -13.78 7.64 15.62
CA TRP A 98 -14.45 6.46 16.16
C TRP A 98 -15.90 6.75 16.57
N ALA A 99 -16.14 7.87 17.24
CA ALA A 99 -17.48 8.29 17.64
C ALA A 99 -18.38 8.51 16.42
N ASN A 100 -17.88 9.25 15.42
CA ASN A 100 -18.60 9.48 14.17
C ASN A 100 -18.89 8.16 13.44
N PHE A 101 -17.91 7.27 13.33
CA PHE A 101 -18.07 5.95 12.69
C PHE A 101 -19.12 5.11 13.42
N CYS A 102 -19.06 5.04 14.75
CA CYS A 102 -20.04 4.34 15.57
C CYS A 102 -21.46 4.89 15.39
N GLN A 103 -21.61 6.20 15.18
CA GLN A 103 -22.90 6.80 14.88
C GLN A 103 -23.40 6.37 13.50
N LEU A 104 -22.56 6.42 12.47
CA LEU A 104 -22.93 6.05 11.10
C LEU A 104 -23.35 4.58 10.95
N ILE A 105 -22.66 3.67 11.65
CA ILE A 105 -23.02 2.24 11.63
C ILE A 105 -24.06 1.87 12.70
N GLU A 106 -24.50 2.88 13.48
CA GLU A 106 -25.44 2.76 14.60
C GLU A 106 -25.01 1.74 15.68
N LEU A 107 -23.70 1.64 15.95
CA LEU A 107 -23.14 0.71 16.94
C LEU A 107 -23.80 0.93 18.31
N PRO A 108 -24.22 -0.10 19.05
CA PRO A 108 -24.83 0.07 20.38
C PRO A 108 -23.93 0.85 21.35
N GLU A 109 -24.50 1.75 22.14
CA GLU A 109 -23.75 2.62 23.06
C GLU A 109 -22.92 1.82 24.08
N SER A 110 -23.43 0.67 24.53
CA SER A 110 -22.71 -0.26 25.42
C SER A 110 -21.39 -0.77 24.83
N LEU A 111 -21.26 -0.79 23.51
CA LEU A 111 -20.07 -1.25 22.78
C LEU A 111 -19.15 -0.09 22.34
N ARG A 112 -19.53 1.17 22.59
CA ARG A 112 -18.71 2.34 22.24
C ARG A 112 -17.65 2.67 23.30
N SER A 113 -17.81 2.13 24.51
CA SER A 113 -16.89 2.37 25.63
C SER A 113 -15.46 1.88 25.30
N PRO A 114 -14.41 2.62 25.66
CA PRO A 114 -13.02 2.13 25.58
C PRO A 114 -12.74 0.85 26.36
N THR A 115 -13.60 0.51 27.34
CA THR A 115 -13.47 -0.69 28.17
C THR A 115 -14.28 -1.88 27.64
N ALA A 116 -15.03 -1.71 26.54
CA ALA A 116 -15.80 -2.80 25.95
C ALA A 116 -14.85 -3.90 25.42
N PRO A 117 -15.24 -5.19 25.50
CA PRO A 117 -14.39 -6.27 25.01
C PRO A 117 -14.10 -6.14 23.51
N VAL A 118 -12.83 -6.08 23.15
CA VAL A 118 -12.36 -5.79 21.78
C VAL A 118 -12.99 -6.72 20.74
N GLU A 119 -13.05 -8.02 21.00
CA GLU A 119 -13.62 -9.00 20.08
C GLU A 119 -15.14 -8.88 19.93
N GLU A 120 -15.86 -8.50 20.99
CA GLU A 120 -17.31 -8.22 20.91
C GLU A 120 -17.59 -6.98 20.05
N VAL A 121 -16.78 -5.93 20.22
CA VAL A 121 -16.89 -4.72 19.40
C VAL A 121 -16.56 -5.04 17.94
N LYS A 122 -15.49 -5.80 17.67
CA LYS A 122 -15.12 -6.23 16.30
C LYS A 122 -16.25 -7.02 15.64
N ALA A 123 -16.83 -7.98 16.36
CA ALA A 123 -17.95 -8.79 15.86
C ALA A 123 -19.18 -7.93 15.57
N ALA A 124 -19.55 -7.01 16.47
CA ALA A 124 -20.69 -6.13 16.27
C ALA A 124 -20.49 -5.17 15.09
N VAL A 125 -19.29 -4.60 14.92
CA VAL A 125 -18.96 -3.77 13.74
C VAL A 125 -19.08 -4.62 12.48
N ALA A 126 -18.48 -5.81 12.45
CA ALA A 126 -18.55 -6.70 11.30
C ALA A 126 -20.00 -7.06 10.92
N GLU A 127 -20.85 -7.38 11.92
CA GLU A 127 -22.26 -7.68 11.71
C GLU A 127 -23.01 -6.48 11.10
N ARG A 128 -22.72 -5.25 11.57
CA ARG A 128 -23.32 -4.05 10.99
C ARG A 128 -22.89 -3.84 9.55
N ILE A 129 -21.58 -3.88 9.27
CA ILE A 129 -21.06 -3.66 7.92
C ILE A 129 -21.60 -4.72 6.95
N ALA A 130 -21.74 -5.97 7.38
CA ALA A 130 -22.21 -7.08 6.55
C ALA A 130 -23.71 -7.00 6.19
N LYS A 131 -24.50 -6.09 6.78
CA LYS A 131 -25.94 -5.92 6.47
C LYS A 131 -26.19 -5.18 5.17
N GLU A 132 -25.24 -4.36 4.74
CA GLU A 132 -25.40 -3.43 3.63
C GLU A 132 -24.29 -3.59 2.60
N SER A 133 -24.59 -3.21 1.35
CA SER A 133 -23.63 -3.26 0.24
C SER A 133 -22.52 -2.20 0.37
N ALA A 134 -21.41 -2.40 -0.33
CA ALA A 134 -20.37 -1.38 -0.41
C ALA A 134 -20.89 -0.03 -0.96
N ALA A 135 -21.84 -0.04 -1.91
CA ALA A 135 -22.42 1.18 -2.46
C ALA A 135 -23.22 1.97 -1.41
N HIS A 136 -23.97 1.28 -0.55
CA HIS A 136 -24.65 1.90 0.59
C HIS A 136 -23.64 2.58 1.52
N TRP A 137 -22.62 1.84 1.96
CA TRP A 137 -21.61 2.37 2.85
C TRP A 137 -20.82 3.52 2.23
N GLN A 138 -20.51 3.45 0.94
CA GLN A 138 -19.88 4.57 0.24
C GLN A 138 -20.73 5.84 0.32
N SER A 139 -22.06 5.73 0.15
CA SER A 139 -22.98 6.85 0.31
C SER A 139 -23.04 7.35 1.76
N VAL A 140 -23.05 6.45 2.74
CA VAL A 140 -23.08 6.82 4.18
C VAL A 140 -21.81 7.55 4.61
N LEU A 141 -20.66 7.10 4.11
CA LEU A 141 -19.35 7.69 4.43
C LEU A 141 -19.05 8.97 3.64
N ALA A 142 -19.76 9.24 2.54
CA ALA A 142 -19.50 10.39 1.69
C ALA A 142 -19.64 11.71 2.47
N GLY A 143 -18.58 12.52 2.44
CA GLY A 143 -18.53 13.81 3.14
C GLY A 143 -18.39 13.70 4.66
N GLN A 144 -18.24 12.49 5.23
CA GLN A 144 -18.08 12.28 6.66
C GLN A 144 -16.59 12.27 7.07
N ASP A 145 -16.30 12.84 8.24
CA ASP A 145 -14.96 12.84 8.84
C ASP A 145 -14.76 11.58 9.69
N VAL A 146 -14.46 10.43 9.03
CA VAL A 146 -14.45 9.09 9.67
C VAL A 146 -13.31 8.15 9.28
N CYS A 147 -12.32 8.55 8.48
CA CYS A 147 -11.16 7.71 8.10
C CYS A 147 -11.54 6.28 7.66
N CYS A 148 -12.61 6.15 6.86
CA CYS A 148 -13.08 4.89 6.32
C CYS A 148 -13.27 5.00 4.80
N SER A 149 -13.10 3.90 4.08
CA SER A 149 -13.36 3.84 2.64
C SER A 149 -13.79 2.44 2.21
N ILE A 150 -14.43 2.34 1.05
CA ILE A 150 -14.58 1.06 0.37
C ILE A 150 -13.23 0.66 -0.23
N VAL A 151 -12.86 -0.61 -0.10
CA VAL A 151 -11.68 -1.17 -0.76
C VAL A 151 -11.99 -1.23 -2.27
N ALA A 152 -11.27 -0.40 -3.02
CA ALA A 152 -11.35 -0.36 -4.46
C ALA A 152 -10.72 -1.61 -5.09
N THR A 153 -11.25 -2.06 -6.22
CA THR A 153 -10.52 -2.97 -7.10
C THR A 153 -9.35 -2.22 -7.75
N LEU A 154 -8.38 -2.96 -8.30
CA LEU A 154 -7.27 -2.33 -9.02
C LEU A 154 -7.77 -1.53 -10.23
N GLU A 155 -8.79 -2.05 -10.94
CA GLU A 155 -9.39 -1.36 -12.07
C GLU A 155 -10.08 -0.06 -11.66
N GLU A 156 -10.87 -0.07 -10.58
CA GLU A 156 -11.48 1.13 -10.01
C GLU A 156 -10.42 2.16 -9.59
N ALA A 157 -9.35 1.72 -8.92
CA ALA A 157 -8.27 2.59 -8.49
C ALA A 157 -7.54 3.26 -9.66
N VAL A 158 -7.31 2.56 -10.77
CA VAL A 158 -6.73 3.15 -11.99
C VAL A 158 -7.65 4.20 -12.61
N GLN A 159 -8.97 4.01 -12.50
CA GLN A 159 -9.96 4.92 -13.07
C GLN A 159 -10.33 6.09 -12.15
N ASP A 160 -9.86 6.09 -10.91
CA ASP A 160 -10.17 7.10 -9.90
C ASP A 160 -9.77 8.52 -10.34
N THR A 161 -10.61 9.50 -9.96
CA THR A 161 -10.44 10.90 -10.38
C THR A 161 -9.14 11.50 -9.84
N GLN A 162 -8.75 11.18 -8.61
CA GLN A 162 -7.51 11.66 -8.01
C GLN A 162 -6.29 11.01 -8.67
N VAL A 163 -6.36 9.72 -9.00
CA VAL A 163 -5.28 9.02 -9.71
C VAL A 163 -5.06 9.59 -11.10
N LYS A 164 -6.14 9.87 -11.84
CA LYS A 164 -6.10 10.56 -13.14
C LYS A 164 -5.56 11.98 -13.04
N ALA A 165 -6.05 12.78 -12.09
CA ALA A 165 -5.60 14.17 -11.90
C ALA A 165 -4.11 14.27 -11.56
N ARG A 166 -3.53 13.23 -10.96
CA ARG A 166 -2.09 13.14 -10.66
C ARG A 166 -1.24 12.57 -11.79
N GLY A 167 -1.85 12.18 -12.91
CA GLY A 167 -1.16 11.63 -14.07
C GLY A 167 -0.40 10.33 -13.80
N VAL A 168 -0.85 9.51 -12.84
CA VAL A 168 -0.10 8.33 -12.37
C VAL A 168 0.22 7.34 -13.50
N PHE A 169 -0.71 7.19 -14.46
CA PHE A 169 -0.62 6.27 -15.60
C PHE A 169 -0.59 7.00 -16.96
N GLU A 170 -0.22 8.28 -17.00
CA GLU A 170 -0.23 9.07 -18.25
C GLU A 170 0.85 8.64 -19.25
N ARG A 171 2.00 8.16 -18.75
CA ARG A 171 3.09 7.72 -19.61
C ARG A 171 2.69 6.47 -20.37
N GLN A 172 3.04 6.41 -21.65
CA GLN A 172 2.76 5.29 -22.54
C GLN A 172 4.04 4.58 -22.95
N LEU A 173 3.93 3.28 -23.25
CA LEU A 173 4.98 2.43 -23.81
C LEU A 173 4.45 1.73 -25.06
N ASP A 174 5.33 1.47 -26.02
CA ASP A 174 5.04 0.52 -27.10
C ASP A 174 5.53 -0.86 -26.68
N VAL A 175 4.60 -1.81 -26.63
CA VAL A 175 4.90 -3.22 -26.34
C VAL A 175 4.34 -4.05 -27.48
N ALA A 176 5.24 -4.49 -28.37
CA ALA A 176 4.91 -5.30 -29.54
C ALA A 176 3.80 -4.67 -30.41
N GLY A 177 3.90 -3.36 -30.68
CA GLY A 177 2.95 -2.62 -31.51
C GLY A 177 1.63 -2.29 -30.81
N LYS A 178 1.54 -2.50 -29.49
CA LYS A 178 0.42 -2.04 -28.65
C LYS A 178 0.89 -0.92 -27.74
N THR A 179 0.13 0.17 -27.71
CA THR A 179 0.34 1.24 -26.74
C THR A 179 -0.29 0.86 -25.41
N LEU A 180 0.53 0.79 -24.35
CA LEU A 180 0.10 0.46 -22.99
C LEU A 180 0.52 1.55 -22.00
N PRO A 181 -0.24 1.80 -20.93
CA PRO A 181 0.22 2.64 -19.83
C PRO A 181 1.50 2.06 -19.20
N ALA A 182 2.50 2.92 -19.01
CA ALA A 182 3.68 2.59 -18.24
C ALA A 182 3.32 2.41 -16.76
N LEU A 183 4.00 1.49 -16.08
CA LEU A 183 3.89 1.39 -14.63
C LEU A 183 4.45 2.66 -13.96
N PRO A 184 3.82 3.14 -12.87
CA PRO A 184 4.30 4.31 -12.14
C PRO A 184 5.67 4.03 -11.53
N THR A 185 6.50 5.08 -11.46
CA THR A 185 7.81 5.02 -10.78
C THR A 185 7.83 5.99 -9.60
N PRO A 186 8.41 5.60 -8.45
CA PRO A 186 8.47 6.43 -7.23
C PRO A 186 9.57 7.51 -7.30
N ILE A 187 9.83 8.03 -8.51
CA ILE A 187 10.87 9.04 -8.78
C ILE A 187 10.18 10.36 -9.10
N ALA A 188 10.65 11.48 -8.55
CA ALA A 188 10.04 12.78 -8.81
C ALA A 188 10.09 13.14 -10.31
N PRO A 189 9.07 13.86 -10.85
CA PRO A 189 9.01 14.16 -12.29
C PRO A 189 10.27 14.81 -12.87
N LEU A 190 10.96 15.66 -12.11
CA LEU A 190 12.16 16.37 -12.58
C LEU A 190 13.35 15.44 -12.89
N PHE A 191 13.36 14.22 -12.32
CA PHE A 191 14.41 13.22 -12.56
C PHE A 191 13.99 12.19 -13.63
N ARG A 192 12.81 12.34 -14.22
CA ARG A 192 12.32 11.46 -15.28
C ARG A 192 12.77 12.00 -16.63
N ALA A 193 13.15 11.11 -17.54
CA ALA A 193 13.36 11.48 -18.94
C ALA A 193 12.07 12.04 -19.56
N ALA A 194 12.20 12.83 -20.62
CA ALA A 194 11.05 13.32 -21.39
C ALA A 194 10.15 12.16 -21.83
N ASN A 195 8.85 12.43 -22.00
CA ASN A 195 7.85 11.45 -22.40
C ASN A 195 8.08 11.01 -23.86
N THR A 196 9.02 10.10 -24.07
CA THR A 196 9.17 9.34 -25.30
C THR A 196 8.46 8.00 -25.12
N CYS A 197 7.58 7.67 -26.07
CA CYS A 197 7.03 6.31 -26.18
C CYS A 197 8.16 5.42 -26.68
N ALA A 198 8.95 4.89 -25.74
CA ALA A 198 10.05 3.99 -26.04
C ALA A 198 9.53 2.55 -25.96
N SER A 199 9.92 1.71 -26.93
CA SER A 199 9.75 0.27 -26.82
C SER A 199 10.84 -0.31 -25.93
N ALA A 200 10.54 -1.40 -25.21
CA ALA A 200 11.59 -2.22 -24.61
C ALA A 200 12.50 -2.77 -25.73
N PRO A 201 13.82 -2.92 -25.49
CA PRO A 201 14.70 -3.55 -26.46
C PRO A 201 14.22 -4.99 -26.74
N ARG A 202 14.31 -5.42 -27.99
CA ARG A 202 14.08 -6.83 -28.36
C ARG A 202 15.19 -7.71 -27.79
N LEU A 203 14.91 -9.00 -27.69
CA LEU A 203 15.94 -9.98 -27.35
C LEU A 203 17.11 -9.85 -28.35
N ASN A 204 18.33 -9.67 -27.83
CA ASN A 204 19.57 -9.43 -28.59
C ASN A 204 19.65 -8.08 -29.33
N GLU A 205 18.75 -7.14 -29.08
CA GLU A 205 18.90 -5.76 -29.53
C GLU A 205 19.84 -5.02 -28.57
N THR A 206 21.06 -4.71 -29.02
CA THR A 206 21.98 -3.90 -28.23
C THR A 206 21.69 -2.41 -28.41
N LEU A 207 21.55 -1.71 -27.29
CA LEU A 207 21.55 -0.24 -27.25
C LEU A 207 22.96 0.31 -26.97
N ASP A 208 23.93 -0.57 -26.73
CA ASP A 208 25.32 -0.23 -26.43
C ASP A 208 26.17 -0.26 -27.72
N PRO A 209 26.73 0.89 -28.16
CA PRO A 209 27.65 0.94 -29.28
C PRO A 209 28.92 0.11 -29.10
N LEU A 210 29.32 -0.17 -27.85
CA LEU A 210 30.54 -0.89 -27.51
C LEU A 210 30.42 -2.42 -27.65
N LEU A 211 29.19 -2.93 -27.77
CA LEU A 211 28.91 -4.36 -27.97
C LEU A 211 28.60 -4.71 -29.44
N LEU A 212 28.74 -3.76 -30.37
CA LEU A 212 28.54 -3.95 -31.81
C LEU A 212 29.82 -4.37 -32.57
N VAL A 213 30.89 -4.75 -31.85
CA VAL A 213 32.19 -5.17 -32.40
C VAL A 213 32.37 -6.68 -32.31
#